data_AF-A0A1J4QB00-F1
#
_entry.id   AF-A0A1J4QB00-F1
#
_cell.length_a   1.000
_cell.length_b   1.000
_cell.length_c   1.000
_cell.angle_alpha   90.00
_cell.angle_beta   90.00
_cell.angle_gamma   90.00
#
_symmetry.space_group_name_H-M   'P 1'
#
loop_
_entity.id
_entity.type
_entity.pdbx_description
1 polymer ?
#
loop_
_entity_poly.entity_id
_entity_poly.type
_entity_poly.pdbx_seq_one_letter_code
_entity_poly.pdbx_strand_id
1 'polypeptide(L)'
;MSDAFTVLWTHDTCRDLRRAGRVGERPPVAFSGVHSSLPAWTGARGGDDVYALHVNRREVFVVSRMRVIDMGRRECCGTGPGTGEGQALPGHGDWSMLGAGGCGAMPVHVDATPVRFDVPVPGVLLERLTWRNRRGRTRGLKYVVDGRLERAVSLQGFYRLTTESADELAAVVGGAAS
;
A
#
# COMPACT_ATOMS: atom_id res chain seq x y z
N MET A 1 5.70 -9.14 -17.50
CA MET A 1 6.15 -8.09 -16.55
C MET A 1 5.10 -7.92 -15.47
N SER A 2 5.55 -7.86 -14.23
CA SER A 2 4.75 -7.42 -13.09
C SER A 2 4.52 -5.91 -13.18
N ASP A 3 3.33 -5.47 -12.80
CA ASP A 3 3.05 -4.06 -12.59
C ASP A 3 3.45 -3.65 -11.15
N ALA A 4 3.61 -2.35 -10.93
CA ALA A 4 3.80 -1.79 -9.60
C ALA A 4 2.72 -0.74 -9.32
N PHE A 5 2.26 -0.70 -8.08
CA PHE A 5 1.19 0.19 -7.63
C PHE A 5 1.59 0.93 -6.35
N THR A 6 0.92 2.04 -6.09
CA THR A 6 0.99 2.74 -4.81
C THR A 6 -0.36 2.71 -4.12
N VAL A 7 -0.35 2.57 -2.79
CA VAL A 7 -1.51 2.78 -1.92
C VAL A 7 -1.13 3.70 -0.78
N LEU A 8 -2.01 4.66 -0.44
CA LEU A 8 -1.80 5.51 0.73
C LEU A 8 -2.28 4.77 1.98
N TRP A 9 -1.37 4.48 2.91
CA TRP A 9 -1.74 4.19 4.30
C TRP A 9 -1.90 5.51 5.04
N THR A 10 -3.14 5.75 5.47
CA THR A 10 -3.51 7.02 6.09
C THR A 10 -2.81 7.21 7.42
N HIS A 11 -2.87 8.43 7.95
CA HIS A 11 -2.32 8.71 9.26
C HIS A 11 -2.91 7.82 10.36
N ASP A 12 -4.21 7.51 10.28
CA ASP A 12 -4.87 6.62 11.24
C ASP A 12 -4.36 5.18 11.12
N THR A 13 -4.28 4.62 9.91
CA THR A 13 -3.70 3.28 9.69
C THR A 13 -2.28 3.18 10.23
N CYS A 14 -1.44 4.17 9.94
CA CYS A 14 -0.05 4.20 10.40
C CYS A 14 0.06 4.41 11.92
N ARG A 15 -0.82 5.20 12.53
CA ARG A 15 -0.90 5.34 13.99
C ARG A 15 -1.28 4.02 14.65
N ASP A 16 -2.26 3.31 14.09
CA ASP A 16 -2.75 2.05 14.65
C ASP A 16 -1.72 0.93 14.51
N LEU A 17 -0.98 0.87 13.39
CA LEU A 17 0.18 -0.02 13.24
C LEU A 17 1.24 0.20 14.33
N ARG A 18 1.57 1.46 14.65
CA ARG A 18 2.51 1.77 15.74
C ARG A 18 1.96 1.35 17.09
N ARG A 19 0.69 1.67 17.37
CA ARG A 19 0.04 1.33 18.64
C ARG A 19 -0.04 -0.18 18.88
N ALA A 20 -0.23 -0.95 17.81
CA ALA A 20 -0.25 -2.41 17.85
C ALA A 20 1.14 -3.06 17.85
N GLY A 21 2.23 -2.28 17.87
CA GLY A 21 3.59 -2.81 17.93
C GLY A 21 4.10 -3.42 16.62
N ARG A 22 3.46 -3.16 15.47
CA ARG A 22 3.78 -3.81 14.18
C ARG A 22 5.02 -3.29 13.48
N VAL A 23 5.73 -2.31 14.05
CA VAL A 23 6.98 -1.80 13.47
C VAL A 23 8.03 -2.90 13.49
N GLY A 24 8.68 -3.14 12.35
CA GLY A 24 9.62 -4.26 12.18
C GLY A 24 8.97 -5.60 11.81
N GLU A 25 7.64 -5.72 11.95
CA GLU A 25 6.91 -6.90 11.51
C GLU A 25 6.55 -6.82 10.02
N ARG A 26 6.38 -7.99 9.39
CA ARG A 26 6.02 -8.11 7.97
C ARG A 26 4.53 -8.45 7.85
N PRO A 27 3.70 -7.60 7.23
CA PRO A 27 2.30 -7.91 7.02
C PRO A 27 2.18 -9.11 6.07
N PRO A 28 1.55 -10.22 6.47
CA PRO A 28 1.29 -11.35 5.57
C PRO A 28 0.10 -11.09 4.63
N VAL A 29 -0.67 -10.04 4.94
CA VAL A 29 -1.94 -9.72 4.29
C VAL A 29 -2.14 -8.20 4.28
N ALA A 30 -2.79 -7.71 3.23
CA ALA A 30 -3.40 -6.40 3.15
C ALA A 30 -4.88 -6.57 2.75
N PHE A 31 -5.63 -5.47 2.64
CA PHE A 31 -7.04 -5.53 2.27
C PHE A 31 -7.35 -4.63 1.08
N SER A 32 -8.13 -5.17 0.15
CA SER A 32 -8.74 -4.44 -0.96
C SER A 32 -10.19 -4.14 -0.60
N GLY A 33 -10.66 -2.92 -0.83
CA GLY A 33 -12.04 -2.49 -0.54
C GLY A 33 -12.68 -1.75 -1.71
N VAL A 34 -13.78 -1.05 -1.48
CA VAL A 34 -14.50 -0.29 -2.54
C VAL A 34 -14.56 1.23 -2.31
N HIS A 35 -13.89 1.75 -1.27
CA HIS A 35 -13.91 3.17 -0.91
C HIS A 35 -12.55 3.84 -1.05
N SER A 36 -12.49 5.18 -1.04
CA SER A 36 -11.21 5.92 -1.11
C SER A 36 -10.30 5.70 0.09
N SER A 37 -10.88 5.37 1.26
CA SER A 37 -10.15 4.99 2.48
C SER A 37 -9.56 3.58 2.44
N LEU A 38 -10.13 2.70 1.61
CA LEU A 38 -9.65 1.35 1.36
C LEU A 38 -9.84 1.03 -0.13
N PRO A 39 -8.92 1.47 -0.99
CA PRO A 39 -9.13 1.43 -2.42
C PRO A 39 -9.16 0.00 -2.92
N ALA A 40 -9.91 -0.21 -4.00
CA ALA A 40 -9.90 -1.48 -4.71
C ALA A 40 -8.53 -1.69 -5.34
N TRP A 41 -7.92 -2.85 -5.12
CA TRP A 41 -6.66 -3.23 -5.77
C TRP A 41 -6.93 -3.71 -7.21
N THR A 42 -7.80 -2.99 -7.91
CA THR A 42 -8.32 -3.42 -9.21
C THR A 42 -7.21 -3.45 -10.26
N GLY A 43 -6.98 -4.63 -10.81
CA GLY A 43 -5.99 -4.85 -11.85
C GLY A 43 -4.59 -5.15 -11.32
N ALA A 44 -4.42 -5.33 -10.01
CA ALA A 44 -3.31 -6.08 -9.46
C ALA A 44 -3.51 -7.59 -9.67
N ARG A 45 -2.42 -8.34 -9.67
CA ARG A 45 -2.38 -9.80 -9.76
C ARG A 45 -1.16 -10.34 -9.02
N GLY A 46 -1.11 -11.66 -8.83
CA GLY A 46 0.07 -12.33 -8.29
C GLY A 46 1.35 -11.93 -9.04
N GLY A 47 2.38 -11.56 -8.29
CA GLY A 47 3.67 -11.07 -8.79
C GLY A 47 3.81 -9.55 -8.86
N ASP A 48 2.73 -8.79 -8.77
CA ASP A 48 2.78 -7.32 -8.79
C ASP A 48 3.30 -6.75 -7.46
N ASP A 49 3.91 -5.57 -7.51
CA ASP A 49 4.40 -4.85 -6.34
C ASP A 49 3.43 -3.74 -5.91
N VAL A 50 3.28 -3.54 -4.60
CA VAL A 50 2.48 -2.47 -4.02
C VAL A 50 3.31 -1.74 -2.97
N TYR A 51 3.53 -0.45 -3.18
CA TYR A 51 4.21 0.43 -2.24
C TYR A 51 3.18 1.11 -1.34
N ALA A 52 3.17 0.76 -0.05
CA ALA A 52 2.40 1.47 0.96
C ALA A 52 3.12 2.78 1.30
N LEU A 53 2.52 3.90 0.91
CA LEU A 53 3.04 5.24 1.16
C LEU A 53 2.36 5.84 2.38
N HIS A 54 3.09 6.65 3.13
CA HIS A 54 2.56 7.44 4.23
C HIS A 54 3.04 8.88 4.10
N VAL A 55 2.14 9.83 4.33
CA VAL A 55 2.47 11.26 4.35
C VAL A 55 2.47 11.74 5.79
N ASN A 56 3.58 12.29 6.24
CA ASN A 56 3.72 12.87 7.57
C ASN A 56 4.47 14.20 7.47
N ARG A 57 3.90 15.28 8.03
CA ARG A 57 4.50 16.62 8.01
C ARG A 57 4.98 17.06 6.60
N ARG A 58 4.22 16.72 5.55
CA ARG A 58 4.53 16.98 4.12
C ARG A 58 5.68 16.16 3.52
N GLU A 59 6.26 15.23 4.26
CA GLU A 59 7.19 14.22 3.72
C GLU A 59 6.44 12.93 3.40
N VAL A 60 6.91 12.23 2.37
CA VAL A 60 6.35 10.95 1.93
C VAL A 60 7.33 9.85 2.30
N PHE A 61 6.84 8.80 2.94
CA PHE A 61 7.61 7.65 3.37
C PHE A 61 7.10 6.39 2.69
N VAL A 62 7.99 5.48 2.34
CA VAL A 62 7.61 4.10 2.02
C VAL A 62 7.52 3.32 3.33
N VAL A 63 6.31 2.90 3.69
CA VAL A 63 6.07 2.17 4.95
C VAL A 63 6.39 0.69 4.79
N SER A 64 6.00 0.13 3.65
CA SER A 64 6.26 -1.26 3.30
C SER A 64 6.10 -1.44 1.79
N ARG A 65 6.97 -2.25 1.18
CA ARG A 65 6.76 -2.82 -0.14
C ARG A 65 6.12 -4.20 0.05
N MET A 66 5.04 -4.45 -0.68
CA MET A 66 4.27 -5.69 -0.63
C MET A 66 4.22 -6.30 -2.02
N ARG A 67 4.75 -7.50 -2.20
CA ARG A 67 4.56 -8.27 -3.43
C ARG A 67 3.30 -9.11 -3.30
N VAL A 68 2.35 -8.93 -4.21
CA VAL A 68 1.10 -9.70 -4.24
C VAL A 68 1.42 -11.17 -4.53
N ILE A 69 1.01 -12.05 -3.64
CA ILE A 69 1.10 -13.50 -3.84
C ILE A 69 -0.21 -14.02 -4.43
N ASP A 70 -1.32 -13.67 -3.79
CA ASP A 70 -2.65 -14.14 -4.16
C ASP A 70 -3.73 -13.15 -3.70
N MET A 71 -4.82 -13.01 -4.47
CA MET A 71 -5.94 -12.12 -4.13
C MET A 71 -7.17 -12.87 -3.59
N GLY A 72 -7.08 -14.19 -3.44
CA GLY A 72 -8.14 -15.06 -2.93
C GLY A 72 -7.96 -15.42 -1.45
N ARG A 73 -8.87 -16.27 -0.95
CA ARG A 73 -8.69 -16.89 0.37
C ARG A 73 -7.61 -17.96 0.30
N ARG A 74 -6.79 -18.03 1.36
CA ARG A 74 -5.81 -19.10 1.58
C ARG A 74 -6.00 -19.74 2.95
N GLU A 75 -5.23 -20.79 3.24
CA GLU A 75 -5.28 -21.52 4.52
C GLU A 75 -5.10 -20.59 5.72
N CYS A 76 -4.25 -19.57 5.61
CA CYS A 76 -4.04 -18.56 6.66
C CYS A 76 -5.28 -17.68 6.95
N CYS A 77 -6.30 -17.68 6.08
CA CYS A 77 -7.56 -16.96 6.31
C CYS A 77 -8.52 -17.71 7.25
N GLY A 78 -8.17 -18.91 7.72
CA GLY A 78 -9.05 -19.79 8.48
C GLY A 78 -10.36 -20.14 7.77
N THR A 79 -11.28 -20.78 8.49
CA THR A 79 -12.60 -21.17 7.96
C THR A 79 -13.43 -19.92 7.65
N GLY A 80 -14.00 -19.83 6.45
CA GLY A 80 -14.82 -18.69 6.05
C GLY A 80 -16.00 -18.44 6.98
N PRO A 81 -16.43 -17.18 7.19
CA PRO A 81 -17.62 -16.91 7.96
C PRO A 81 -18.82 -17.60 7.29
N GLY A 82 -19.53 -18.44 8.04
CA GLY A 82 -20.79 -19.02 7.57
C GLY A 82 -21.84 -17.91 7.48
N THR A 83 -22.16 -17.48 6.26
CA THR A 83 -23.31 -16.65 5.81
C THR A 83 -23.78 -15.43 6.65
N GLY A 84 -23.12 -15.07 7.75
CA GLY A 84 -23.46 -13.94 8.60
C GLY A 84 -22.65 -12.70 8.25
N GLU A 85 -23.33 -11.58 8.07
CA GLU A 85 -22.71 -10.27 7.93
C GLU A 85 -21.99 -9.89 9.24
N GLY A 86 -20.66 -9.77 9.20
CA GLY A 86 -19.89 -9.31 10.36
C GLY A 86 -18.47 -9.89 10.47
N GLN A 87 -17.53 -9.21 9.82
CA GLN A 87 -16.20 -8.84 10.36
C GLN A 87 -15.25 -9.86 11.03
N ALA A 88 -15.32 -11.15 10.73
CA ALA A 88 -14.15 -12.01 10.95
C ALA A 88 -13.48 -12.29 9.61
N LEU A 89 -12.28 -11.73 9.42
CA LEU A 89 -11.28 -12.28 8.50
C LEU A 89 -10.36 -13.16 9.37
N PRO A 90 -10.72 -14.44 9.58
CA PRO A 90 -10.05 -15.28 10.57
C PRO A 90 -8.58 -15.44 10.21
N GLY A 91 -7.73 -15.62 11.22
CA GLY A 91 -6.28 -15.73 11.03
C GLY A 91 -5.55 -14.41 10.68
N HIS A 92 -6.27 -13.29 10.52
CA HIS A 92 -5.69 -11.99 10.17
C HIS A 92 -6.05 -10.85 11.14
N GLY A 93 -6.58 -11.16 12.33
CA GLY A 93 -7.00 -10.17 13.32
C GLY A 93 -5.88 -9.21 13.73
N ASP A 94 -4.66 -9.73 13.82
CA ASP A 94 -3.43 -8.99 14.13
C ASP A 94 -3.10 -7.86 13.15
N TRP A 95 -3.64 -7.93 11.93
CA TRP A 95 -3.41 -7.00 10.82
C TRP A 95 -4.70 -6.29 10.38
N SER A 96 -5.76 -6.36 11.18
CA SER A 96 -7.08 -5.83 10.84
C SER A 96 -7.10 -4.33 10.54
N MET A 97 -6.17 -3.56 11.12
CA MET A 97 -6.00 -2.12 10.86
C MET A 97 -5.63 -1.78 9.41
N LEU A 98 -5.17 -2.76 8.63
CA LEU A 98 -4.89 -2.60 7.19
C LEU A 98 -6.16 -2.60 6.32
N GLY A 99 -7.35 -2.66 6.94
CA GLY A 99 -8.63 -2.49 6.25
C GLY A 99 -9.60 -3.66 6.37
N ALA A 100 -9.38 -4.62 7.26
CA ALA A 100 -10.25 -5.79 7.42
C ALA A 100 -11.72 -5.43 7.75
N GLY A 101 -11.95 -4.28 8.40
CA GLY A 101 -13.29 -3.78 8.74
C GLY A 101 -13.95 -2.92 7.65
N GLY A 102 -13.29 -2.69 6.51
CA GLY A 102 -13.84 -1.87 5.43
C GLY A 102 -15.00 -2.54 4.70
N CYS A 103 -15.94 -1.74 4.19
CA CYS A 103 -16.98 -2.26 3.31
C CYS A 103 -16.33 -2.92 2.07
N GLY A 104 -16.71 -4.17 1.79
CA GLY A 104 -16.15 -4.96 0.69
C GLY A 104 -14.70 -5.40 0.89
N ALA A 105 -14.18 -5.39 2.12
CA ALA A 105 -12.81 -5.81 2.42
C ALA A 105 -12.55 -7.27 2.00
N MET A 106 -11.59 -7.46 1.10
CA MET A 106 -11.10 -8.76 0.67
C MET A 106 -9.61 -8.89 1.01
N PRO A 107 -9.17 -10.04 1.57
CA PRO A 107 -7.76 -10.24 1.88
C PRO A 107 -6.94 -10.32 0.60
N VAL A 108 -5.78 -9.67 0.60
CA VAL A 108 -4.75 -9.79 -0.42
C VAL A 108 -3.49 -10.31 0.27
N HIS A 109 -3.06 -11.51 -0.08
CA HIS A 109 -1.88 -12.13 0.50
C HIS A 109 -0.64 -11.54 -0.13
N VAL A 110 0.32 -11.17 0.72
CA VAL A 110 1.52 -10.46 0.29
C VAL A 110 2.77 -11.04 0.93
N ASP A 111 3.89 -10.95 0.21
CA ASP A 111 5.22 -11.02 0.78
C ASP A 111 5.72 -9.59 0.96
N ALA A 112 5.86 -9.16 2.20
CA ALA A 112 6.10 -7.77 2.54
C ALA A 112 7.47 -7.54 3.18
N THR A 113 8.02 -6.36 2.93
CA THR A 113 9.09 -5.81 3.76
C THR A 113 8.55 -5.42 5.13
N PRO A 114 9.39 -5.39 6.18
CA PRO A 114 8.98 -4.90 7.50
C PRO A 114 8.32 -3.52 7.46
N VAL A 115 7.30 -3.30 8.29
CA VAL A 115 6.68 -1.97 8.49
C VAL A 115 7.70 -1.04 9.12
N ARG A 116 7.95 0.09 8.47
CA ARG A 116 8.90 1.12 8.94
C ARG A 116 8.42 2.52 8.60
N PHE A 117 8.98 3.54 9.23
CA PHE A 117 8.51 4.94 9.10
C PHE A 117 9.65 5.93 8.89
N ASP A 118 10.78 5.44 8.43
CA ASP A 118 12.08 6.10 8.34
C ASP A 118 12.70 5.99 6.93
N VAL A 119 11.93 5.55 5.92
CA VAL A 119 12.35 5.52 4.51
C VAL A 119 11.69 6.67 3.76
N PRO A 120 12.27 7.88 3.78
CA PRO A 120 11.73 8.99 3.01
C PRO A 120 11.89 8.73 1.51
N VAL A 121 10.86 9.06 0.74
CA VAL A 121 11.00 9.22 -0.71
C VAL A 121 11.68 10.58 -0.95
N PRO A 122 12.84 10.63 -1.63
CA PRO A 122 13.53 11.89 -1.88
C PRO A 122 12.64 12.91 -2.59
N GLY A 123 12.71 14.18 -2.22
CA GLY A 123 11.86 15.23 -2.79
C GLY A 123 12.00 15.35 -4.32
N VAL A 124 13.23 15.26 -4.82
CA VAL A 124 13.51 15.21 -6.27
C VAL A 124 12.88 14.01 -6.98
N LEU A 125 12.70 12.89 -6.27
CA LEU A 125 12.00 11.73 -6.81
C LEU A 125 10.49 11.96 -6.78
N LEU A 126 9.94 12.57 -5.72
CA LEU A 126 8.51 12.89 -5.64
C LEU A 126 8.02 13.75 -6.82
N GLU A 127 8.85 14.66 -7.29
CA GLU A 127 8.54 15.50 -8.47
C GLU A 127 8.50 14.71 -9.78
N ARG A 128 9.23 13.59 -9.86
CA ARG A 128 9.34 12.75 -11.07
C ARG A 128 8.42 11.53 -11.07
N LEU A 129 7.91 11.11 -9.91
CA LEU A 129 7.03 9.96 -9.82
C LEU A 129 5.85 10.11 -10.77
N THR A 130 5.69 9.08 -11.60
CA THR A 130 4.72 9.05 -12.68
C THR A 130 3.85 7.81 -12.58
N TRP A 131 2.55 8.03 -12.68
CA TRP A 131 1.54 6.98 -12.72
C TRP A 131 0.94 6.89 -14.11
N ARG A 132 0.49 5.70 -14.48
CA ARG A 132 -0.21 5.44 -15.74
C ARG A 132 -1.58 4.84 -15.50
N ASN A 133 -2.52 5.18 -16.38
CA ASN A 133 -3.82 4.49 -16.41
C ASN A 133 -3.81 3.30 -17.38
N ARG A 134 -4.93 2.58 -17.47
CA ARG A 134 -5.09 1.42 -18.38
C ARG A 134 -4.91 1.76 -19.86
N ARG A 135 -5.11 3.03 -20.25
CA ARG A 135 -4.89 3.53 -21.63
C ARG A 135 -3.45 4.03 -21.86
N GLY A 136 -2.56 3.83 -20.89
CA GLY A 136 -1.15 4.25 -20.97
C GLY A 136 -0.92 5.76 -20.77
N ARG A 137 -1.95 6.55 -20.49
CA ARG A 137 -1.78 7.99 -20.22
C ARG A 137 -1.13 8.18 -18.87
N THR A 138 -0.09 9.00 -18.83
CA THR A 138 0.70 9.29 -17.64
C THR A 138 0.19 10.53 -16.90
N ARG A 139 0.50 10.59 -15.60
CA ARG A 139 0.34 11.78 -14.77
C ARG A 139 1.40 11.80 -13.67
N GLY A 140 1.89 12.98 -13.32
CA GLY A 140 2.74 13.19 -12.15
C GLY A 140 1.95 13.41 -10.87
N LEU A 141 2.69 13.58 -9.77
CA LEU A 141 2.13 13.93 -8.47
C LEU A 141 1.69 15.40 -8.45
N LYS A 142 0.50 15.69 -7.91
CA LYS A 142 0.04 17.07 -7.70
C LYS A 142 0.46 17.58 -6.33
N TYR A 143 0.64 18.90 -6.21
CA TYR A 143 0.93 19.61 -4.96
C TYR A 143 2.29 19.29 -4.35
N VAL A 144 3.26 18.95 -5.19
CA VAL A 144 4.67 18.91 -4.78
C VAL A 144 5.23 20.33 -4.88
N VAL A 145 5.77 20.83 -3.77
CA VAL A 145 6.40 22.16 -3.65
C VAL A 145 7.69 21.97 -2.89
N ASP A 146 8.81 22.38 -3.48
CA ASP A 146 10.17 22.25 -2.92
C ASP A 146 10.47 20.82 -2.41
N GLY A 147 10.13 19.81 -3.22
CA GLY A 147 10.30 18.39 -2.86
C GLY A 147 9.40 17.90 -1.70
N ARG A 148 8.40 18.66 -1.27
CA ARG A 148 7.46 18.28 -0.20
C ARG A 148 6.03 18.22 -0.74
N LEU A 149 5.21 17.36 -0.15
CA LEU A 149 3.81 17.16 -0.57
C LEU A 149 2.86 17.99 0.31
N GLU A 150 2.32 19.08 -0.25
CA GLU A 150 1.38 19.97 0.45
C GLU A 150 0.00 19.32 0.65
N ARG A 151 -0.42 18.45 -0.30
CA ARG A 151 -1.70 17.73 -0.23
C ARG A 151 -1.57 16.30 -0.73
N ALA A 152 -2.00 15.35 0.11
CA ALA A 152 -1.92 13.92 -0.20
C ALA A 152 -3.03 13.39 -1.13
N VAL A 153 -3.97 14.23 -1.57
CA VAL A 153 -5.15 13.81 -2.35
C VAL A 153 -4.78 13.11 -3.66
N SER A 154 -3.64 13.46 -4.27
CA SER A 154 -3.12 12.82 -5.49
C SER A 154 -2.56 11.42 -5.26
N LEU A 155 -2.29 11.04 -4.01
CA LEU A 155 -1.88 9.68 -3.58
C LEU A 155 -3.06 8.84 -3.08
N GLN A 156 -4.21 9.43 -2.77
CA GLN A 156 -5.38 8.70 -2.30
C GLN A 156 -5.94 7.83 -3.43
N GLY A 157 -5.83 6.51 -3.30
CA GLY A 157 -6.28 5.53 -4.29
C GLY A 157 -5.28 4.39 -4.47
N PHE A 158 -5.55 3.57 -5.49
CA PHE A 158 -4.66 2.49 -5.93
C PHE A 158 -4.24 2.78 -7.37
N TYR A 159 -2.99 3.19 -7.56
CA TYR A 159 -2.53 3.72 -8.84
C TYR A 159 -1.31 2.97 -9.33
N ARG A 160 -1.32 2.63 -10.63
CA ARG A 160 -0.22 1.95 -11.30
C ARG A 160 0.89 2.94 -11.64
N LEU A 161 2.13 2.60 -11.31
CA LEU A 161 3.32 3.34 -11.68
C LEU A 161 3.71 3.06 -13.14
N THR A 162 4.49 3.96 -13.75
CA THR A 162 5.31 3.57 -14.90
C THR A 162 6.46 2.66 -14.43
N THR A 163 7.10 1.96 -15.36
CA THR A 163 8.22 1.06 -15.02
C THR A 163 9.36 1.85 -14.39
N GLU A 164 9.68 3.02 -14.94
CA GLU A 164 10.77 3.87 -14.47
C GLU A 164 10.53 4.33 -13.02
N SER A 165 9.33 4.82 -12.70
CA SER A 165 9.01 5.22 -11.33
C SER A 165 8.90 4.04 -10.37
N ALA A 166 8.57 2.84 -10.85
CA ALA A 166 8.61 1.62 -10.06
C ALA A 166 10.05 1.23 -9.69
N ASP A 167 10.97 1.32 -10.64
CA ASP A 167 12.40 1.03 -10.45
C ASP A 167 13.03 2.05 -9.48
N GLU A 168 12.70 3.33 -9.61
CA GLU A 168 13.15 4.37 -8.68
C GLU A 168 12.67 4.14 -7.24
N LEU A 169 11.41 3.74 -7.04
CA LEU A 169 10.90 3.38 -5.70
C LEU A 169 11.52 2.09 -5.18
N ALA A 170 11.77 1.10 -6.05
CA ALA A 170 12.47 -0.12 -5.67
C ALA A 170 13.87 0.19 -5.15
N ALA A 171 14.60 1.11 -5.80
CA ALA A 171 15.92 1.56 -5.37
C ALA A 171 15.88 2.25 -3.99
N VAL A 172 14.86 3.07 -3.71
CA VAL A 172 14.67 3.69 -2.39
C VAL A 172 14.51 2.63 -1.29
N VAL A 173 13.69 1.61 -1.52
CA VAL A 173 13.47 0.54 -0.54
C VAL A 173 14.70 -0.35 -0.40
N GLY A 174 15.37 -0.68 -1.52
CA GLY A 174 16.56 -1.52 -1.53
C GLY A 174 17.76 -0.87 -0.83
N GLY A 175 17.98 0.43 -1.04
CA GLY A 175 19.05 1.18 -0.38
C GLY A 175 18.82 1.37 1.12
N ALA A 176 17.57 1.36 1.58
CA ALA A 176 17.24 1.46 3.00
C ALA A 176 17.32 0.11 3.75
N ALA A 177 17.43 -1.01 3.04
CA ALA A 177 17.57 -2.35 3.61
C ALA A 177 19.04 -2.75 3.88
N SER A 178 19.98 -1.82 3.69
CA SER A 178 21.42 -1.97 3.94
C SER A 178 21.82 -1.46 5.32
#